data_AF-A0AB34GP50-F1
#
_entry.id   AF-A0AB34GP50-F1
#
_cell.length_a   1.000
_cell.length_b   1.000
_cell.length_c   1.000
_cell.angle_alpha   90.00
_cell.angle_beta   90.00
_cell.angle_gamma   90.00
#
_symmetry.space_group_name_H-M   'P 1'
#
loop_
_entity.id
_entity.type
_entity.pdbx_description
1 polymer ?
#
loop_
_entity_poly.entity_id
_entity_poly.type
_entity_poly.pdbx_seq_one_letter_code
_entity_poly.pdbx_strand_id
1 'polypeptide(L)'
;MKFTCCQTSDKIKTCQNSSECDQSALTVGPTEEGSRPPRDHPLLELKNVTLTPHIGSATHQARRQTMENLVESILASLSGLPIPNEVLFK
;
A
#
# COMPACT_ATOMS: atom_id res chain seq x y z
N MET A 1 -20.01 -13.71 -2.28
CA MET A 1 -19.29 -12.69 -1.49
C MET A 1 -18.88 -11.57 -2.43
N LYS A 2 -19.38 -10.35 -2.22
CA LYS A 2 -19.06 -9.18 -3.05
C LYS A 2 -17.91 -8.44 -2.35
N PHE A 3 -16.75 -8.38 -2.97
CA PHE A 3 -15.60 -7.64 -2.43
C PHE A 3 -15.61 -6.24 -3.02
N THR A 4 -16.08 -5.25 -2.26
CA THR A 4 -15.99 -3.85 -2.65
C THR A 4 -14.68 -3.26 -2.11
N CYS A 5 -13.82 -2.77 -3.01
CA CYS A 5 -12.52 -2.20 -2.66
C CYS A 5 -12.67 -0.70 -2.32
N CYS A 6 -12.68 -0.36 -1.03
CA CYS A 6 -12.70 1.04 -0.57
C CYS A 6 -11.28 1.41 -0.11
N GLN A 7 -10.51 2.14 -0.94
CA GLN A 7 -9.07 2.40 -0.71
C GLN A 7 -8.76 3.69 0.06
N THR A 8 -9.72 4.60 0.21
CA THR A 8 -9.54 5.87 0.94
C THR A 8 -10.37 5.90 2.22
N SER A 9 -9.90 6.64 3.23
CA SER A 9 -10.55 6.77 4.55
C SER A 9 -12.02 7.17 4.45
N ASP A 10 -12.34 8.13 3.57
CA ASP A 10 -13.72 8.62 3.39
C ASP A 10 -14.62 7.58 2.73
N LYS A 11 -14.08 6.83 1.77
CA LYS A 11 -14.80 5.72 1.14
C LYS A 11 -15.03 4.59 2.12
N ILE A 12 -14.06 4.27 2.97
CA ILE A 12 -14.19 3.21 3.99
C ILE A 12 -15.33 3.53 4.97
N LYS A 13 -15.39 4.76 5.51
CA LYS A 13 -16.49 5.18 6.39
C LYS A 13 -17.84 5.08 5.70
N THR A 14 -17.92 5.51 4.45
CA THR A 14 -19.15 5.44 3.66
C THR A 14 -19.58 3.99 3.41
N CYS A 15 -18.64 3.11 3.06
CA CYS A 15 -18.87 1.68 2.81
C CYS A 15 -19.30 0.92 4.08
N GLN A 16 -18.86 1.36 5.26
CA GLN A 16 -19.28 0.75 6.53
C GLN A 16 -20.71 1.14 6.90
N ASN A 17 -21.10 2.39 6.65
CA ASN A 17 -22.45 2.85 6.93
C ASN A 17 -23.49 2.25 5.96
N SER A 18 -23.08 1.76 4.80
CA SER A 18 -23.98 1.24 3.76
C SER A 18 -24.33 -0.25 3.88
N SER A 19 -23.96 -0.95 4.97
CA SER A 19 -24.09 -2.43 5.13
C SER A 19 -23.43 -3.26 4.00
N GLU A 20 -22.63 -2.62 3.15
CA GLU A 20 -22.00 -3.25 1.98
C GLU A 20 -20.67 -3.92 2.35
N CYS A 21 -20.10 -3.59 3.51
CA CYS A 21 -18.80 -4.06 3.95
C CYS A 21 -18.83 -4.46 5.43
N ASP A 22 -18.88 -5.76 5.70
CA ASP A 22 -18.89 -6.31 7.06
C ASP A 22 -17.52 -6.15 7.75
N GLN A 23 -16.43 -6.21 6.99
CA GLN A 23 -15.06 -6.08 7.49
C GLN A 23 -14.14 -5.45 6.43
N SER A 24 -13.26 -4.55 6.86
CA SER A 24 -12.19 -4.01 6.00
C SER A 24 -10.80 -4.19 6.61
N ALA A 25 -9.79 -4.31 5.73
CA ALA A 25 -8.39 -4.37 6.11
C ALA A 25 -7.64 -3.28 5.34
N LEU A 26 -6.94 -2.41 6.06
CA LEU A 26 -6.18 -1.31 5.45
C LEU A 26 -4.75 -1.29 5.97
N THR A 27 -3.83 -1.10 5.04
CA THR A 27 -2.41 -0.91 5.29
C THR A 27 -2.12 0.59 5.36
N VAL A 28 -1.84 1.11 6.55
CA VAL A 28 -1.61 2.55 6.76
C VAL A 28 -0.12 2.87 6.68
N GLY A 29 0.22 3.81 5.79
CA GLY A 29 1.54 4.44 5.73
C GLY A 29 1.66 5.58 6.74
N PRO A 30 2.88 5.92 7.16
CA PRO A 30 3.11 7.09 7.97
C PRO A 30 2.86 8.36 7.13
N THR A 31 2.39 9.44 7.76
CA THR A 31 2.21 10.74 7.07
C THR A 31 3.55 11.46 6.84
N GLU A 32 4.56 11.10 7.65
CA GLU A 32 5.96 11.55 7.61
C GLU A 32 6.85 10.33 7.92
N GLU A 33 8.02 10.16 7.27
CA GLU A 33 8.85 8.95 7.42
C GLU A 33 9.08 8.58 8.91
N GLY A 34 8.66 7.38 9.31
CA GLY A 34 8.84 6.87 10.68
C GLY A 34 7.79 7.30 11.72
N SER A 35 6.85 8.20 11.41
CA SER A 35 5.81 8.62 12.35
C SER A 35 4.60 7.66 12.35
N ARG A 36 4.27 7.08 13.52
CA ARG A 36 2.99 6.36 13.68
C ARG A 36 1.84 7.37 13.49
N PRO A 37 0.74 7.00 12.82
CA PRO A 37 -0.42 7.89 12.73
C PRO A 37 -0.88 8.32 14.13
N PRO A 38 -1.42 9.56 14.28
CA PRO A 38 -1.91 10.07 15.55
C PRO A 38 -2.88 9.07 16.19
N ARG A 39 -2.79 8.89 17.51
CA ARG A 39 -3.65 7.94 18.24
C ARG A 39 -5.14 8.28 18.12
N ASP A 40 -5.45 9.53 17.82
CA ASP A 40 -6.81 10.05 17.64
C ASP A 40 -7.25 10.00 16.17
N HIS A 41 -6.79 9.01 15.40
CA HIS A 41 -7.19 8.87 14.00
C HIS A 41 -8.56 8.17 13.91
N PRO A 42 -9.55 8.72 13.20
CA PRO A 42 -10.93 8.21 13.18
C PRO A 42 -11.11 6.82 12.57
N LEU A 43 -10.08 6.23 11.96
CA LEU A 43 -10.09 4.84 11.51
C LEU A 43 -9.78 3.84 12.64
N LEU A 44 -9.17 4.29 13.74
CA LEU A 44 -8.87 3.46 14.92
C LEU A 44 -10.10 3.22 15.80
N GLU A 45 -11.14 4.04 15.66
CA GLU A 45 -12.40 3.92 16.42
C GLU A 45 -13.37 2.88 15.81
N LEU A 46 -13.11 2.43 14.59
CA LEU A 46 -13.99 1.53 13.85
C LEU A 46 -13.75 0.07 14.27
N LYS A 47 -14.81 -0.59 14.79
CA LYS A 47 -14.71 -1.95 15.36
C LYS A 47 -14.51 -3.06 14.33
N ASN A 48 -14.83 -2.79 13.06
CA ASN A 48 -14.76 -3.74 11.94
C ASN A 48 -13.65 -3.39 10.93
N VAL A 49 -12.58 -2.73 11.41
CA VAL A 49 -11.39 -2.41 10.61
C VAL A 49 -10.17 -3.02 11.25
N THR A 50 -9.42 -3.78 10.45
CA THR A 50 -8.07 -4.21 10.83
C THR A 50 -7.06 -3.29 10.17
N LEU A 51 -6.35 -2.50 10.96
CA LEU A 51 -5.26 -1.67 10.47
C LEU A 51 -3.93 -2.39 10.64
N THR A 52 -3.16 -2.48 9.56
CA THR A 52 -1.79 -2.98 9.58
C THR A 52 -0.82 -1.82 9.29
N PRO A 53 0.38 -1.80 9.91
CA PRO A 53 1.47 -0.93 9.45
C PRO A 53 1.77 -1.21 7.98
N HIS A 54 2.43 -0.30 7.23
CA HIS A 54 2.65 -0.42 5.78
C HIS A 54 3.46 -1.66 5.30
N ILE A 55 2.92 -2.85 5.46
CA ILE A 55 3.62 -4.14 5.32
C ILE A 55 2.99 -5.03 4.24
N GLY A 56 1.96 -4.57 3.54
CA GLY A 56 1.27 -5.35 2.50
C GLY A 56 2.22 -5.81 1.38
N SER A 57 3.26 -5.03 1.08
CA SER A 57 4.31 -5.35 0.11
C SER A 57 5.57 -5.98 0.74
N ALA A 58 5.65 -6.10 2.07
CA ALA A 58 6.85 -6.53 2.79
C ALA A 58 7.03 -8.06 2.85
N THR A 59 6.49 -8.80 1.89
CA THR A 59 6.67 -10.26 1.81
C THR A 59 8.07 -10.61 1.28
N HIS A 60 8.53 -11.85 1.51
CA HIS A 60 9.81 -12.31 0.96
C HIS A 60 9.78 -12.34 -0.58
N GLN A 61 8.66 -12.80 -1.14
CA GLN A 61 8.46 -12.93 -2.58
C GLN A 61 8.44 -11.56 -3.26
N ALA A 62 7.67 -10.60 -2.72
CA ALA A 62 7.63 -9.24 -3.27
C ALA A 62 8.99 -8.56 -3.20
N ARG A 63 9.68 -8.62 -2.04
CA ARG A 63 11.02 -8.04 -1.89
C ARG A 63 12.04 -8.66 -2.84
N ARG A 64 11.99 -9.98 -3.05
CA ARG A 64 12.86 -10.67 -4.00
C ARG A 64 12.64 -10.16 -5.42
N GLN A 65 11.39 -10.13 -5.88
CA GLN A 65 11.07 -9.65 -7.22
C GLN A 65 11.50 -8.19 -7.43
N THR A 66 11.26 -7.33 -6.44
CA THR A 66 11.71 -5.92 -6.49
C THR A 66 13.24 -5.82 -6.59
N MET A 67 13.98 -6.62 -5.82
CA MET A 67 15.44 -6.62 -5.90
C MET A 67 15.95 -7.14 -7.23
N GLU A 68 15.37 -8.21 -7.77
CA GLU A 68 15.75 -8.77 -9.07
C GLU A 68 15.59 -7.71 -10.18
N ASN A 69 14.44 -7.03 -10.22
CA ASN A 69 14.19 -5.95 -11.18
C ASN A 69 15.18 -4.78 -11.00
N LEU A 70 15.48 -4.40 -9.75
CA LEU A 70 16.42 -3.32 -9.45
C LEU A 70 17.83 -3.64 -9.96
N VAL A 71 18.30 -4.86 -9.72
CA VAL A 71 19.62 -5.32 -10.17
C VAL A 71 19.70 -5.29 -11.70
N GLU A 72 18.65 -5.75 -12.38
CA GLU A 72 18.57 -5.70 -13.85
C GLU A 72 18.65 -4.26 -14.38
N SER A 73 17.88 -3.33 -13.79
CA SER A 73 17.93 -1.91 -14.15
C SER A 73 19.31 -1.30 -13.94
N ILE A 74 19.98 -1.61 -12.82
CA ILE A 74 21.33 -1.11 -12.54
C ILE A 74 22.33 -1.64 -13.58
N LEU A 75 22.31 -2.94 -13.86
CA LEU A 75 23.21 -3.55 -14.85
C LEU A 75 23.00 -2.98 -16.26
N ALA A 76 21.73 -2.77 -16.66
CA ALA A 76 21.41 -2.14 -17.93
C ALA A 76 21.97 -0.71 -18.02
N SER A 77 21.79 0.09 -16.95
CA SER A 77 22.30 1.46 -16.89
C SER A 77 23.83 1.53 -17.01
N LEU A 78 24.55 0.63 -16.33
CA LEU A 78 26.02 0.57 -16.37
C LEU A 78 26.54 0.11 -17.74
N SER A 79 25.75 -0.68 -18.46
CA SER A 79 26.10 -1.19 -19.80
C SER A 79 25.73 -0.22 -20.92
N GLY A 80 25.11 0.92 -20.61
CA GLY A 80 24.56 1.85 -21.61
C GLY A 80 23.38 1.27 -22.40
N LEU A 81 22.72 0.25 -21.85
CA LEU A 81 21.53 -0.37 -22.44
C LEU A 81 20.25 0.33 -21.93
N PRO A 82 19.13 0.23 -22.67
CA PRO A 82 17.85 0.76 -22.21
C PRO A 82 17.44 0.18 -20.86
N ILE A 83 17.01 1.04 -19.93
CA ILE A 83 16.59 0.62 -18.59
C ILE A 83 15.19 -0.02 -18.67
N PRO A 84 14.99 -1.26 -18.21
CA PRO A 84 13.67 -1.88 -18.20
C PRO A 84 12.73 -1.12 -17.25
N ASN A 85 11.47 -0.97 -17.67
CA ASN A 85 10.41 -0.28 -16.91
C ASN A 85 10.74 1.16 -16.50
N GLU A 86 11.54 1.87 -17.31
CA GLU A 86 11.90 3.26 -17.06
C GLU A 86 10.65 4.17 -17.04
N VAL A 87 10.53 4.98 -15.99
CA VAL A 87 9.47 5.99 -15.85
C VAL A 87 10.01 7.32 -16.34
N LEU A 88 9.56 7.74 -17.53
CA LEU A 88 9.90 9.04 -18.09
C LEU A 88 8.98 10.10 -17.50
N PHE A 89 9.53 11.00 -16.69
CA PHE A 89 8.83 12.21 -16.29
C PHE A 89 8.82 13.20 -17.47
N LYS A 90 7.63 13.58 -17.91
CA LYS A 90 7.41 14.62 -18.93
C LYS A 90 7.11 15.95 -18.27
#